data_AF-A0A2R4LBG5-F1
#
_entry.id   AF-A0A2R4LBG5-F1
#
_cell.length_a   1.000
_cell.length_b   1.000
_cell.length_c   1.000
_cell.angle_alpha   90.00
_cell.angle_beta   90.00
_cell.angle_gamma   90.00
#
_symmetry.space_group_name_H-M   'P 1'
#
loop_
_entity.id
_entity.type
_entity.pdbx_description
1 polymer ?
#
loop_
_entity_poly.entity_id
_entity_poly.type
_entity_poly.pdbx_seq_one_letter_code
_entity_poly.pdbx_strand_id
1 'polypeptide(L)' 'VYGKDTPDRWSNVARAVGGNKTAEDVKQHYQLLLHDIMF' A
#
# COMPACT_ATOMS: atom_id res chain seq x y z
N VAL A 1 -7.13 -2.82 -13.59
CA VAL A 1 -8.04 -3.03 -12.44
C VAL A 1 -7.20 -3.47 -11.25
N TYR A 2 -6.79 -2.54 -10.41
CA TYR A 2 -6.02 -2.80 -9.17
C TYR A 2 -7.00 -2.91 -8.01
N GLY A 3 -7.86 -3.93 -8.06
CA GLY A 3 -8.88 -4.18 -7.06
C GLY A 3 -8.26 -4.52 -5.70
N LYS A 4 -8.98 -4.22 -4.62
CA LYS A 4 -8.58 -4.50 -3.22
C LYS A 4 -8.36 -6.00 -2.92
N ASP A 5 -8.76 -6.88 -3.85
CA ASP A 5 -8.60 -8.34 -3.82
C ASP A 5 -7.49 -8.88 -4.72
N THR A 6 -6.70 -8.02 -5.37
CA THR A 6 -5.54 -8.50 -6.12
C THR A 6 -4.49 -8.93 -5.09
N PRO A 7 -4.04 -10.21 -5.07
CA PRO A 7 -3.04 -10.68 -4.10
C PRO A 7 -1.74 -9.86 -4.16
N ASP A 8 -1.54 -9.10 -5.23
CA ASP A 8 -0.36 -8.30 -5.52
C ASP A 8 -0.58 -6.78 -5.42
N ARG A 9 -1.66 -6.31 -4.76
CA ARG A 9 -1.96 -4.86 -4.65
C ARG A 9 -0.77 -4.07 -4.10
N TRP A 10 -0.19 -4.53 -3.01
CA TRP A 10 0.89 -3.84 -2.32
C TRP A 10 2.20 -3.88 -3.10
N SER A 11 2.50 -5.01 -3.75
CA SER A 11 3.65 -5.14 -4.66
C SER A 11 3.55 -4.16 -5.83
N ASN A 12 2.36 -4.00 -6.42
CA ASN A 12 2.15 -3.06 -7.52
C ASN A 12 2.28 -1.61 -7.08
N VAL A 13 1.76 -1.25 -5.90
CA VAL A 13 1.91 0.11 -5.35
C VAL A 13 3.38 0.38 -5.00
N ALA A 14 4.08 -0.57 -4.38
CA ALA A 14 5.52 -0.46 -4.09
C ALA A 14 6.33 -0.21 -5.37
N ARG A 15 6.03 -0.97 -6.44
CA ARG A 15 6.66 -0.80 -7.75
C ARG A 15 6.34 0.55 -8.40
N ALA A 16 5.13 1.06 -8.21
CA ALA A 16 4.69 2.33 -8.79
C ALA A 16 5.25 3.56 -8.05
N VAL A 17 5.34 3.50 -6.71
CA VAL A 17 5.83 4.61 -5.87
C VAL A 17 7.37 4.71 -5.97
N GLY A 18 8.06 3.60 -6.20
CA GLY A 18 9.52 3.56 -6.29
C GLY A 18 10.20 3.89 -4.95
N GLY A 19 11.54 3.84 -4.94
CA GLY A 19 12.34 4.19 -3.76
C GLY A 19 12.31 3.14 -2.65
N ASN A 20 12.87 1.96 -2.92
CA ASN A 20 13.17 0.87 -1.95
C ASN A 20 12.07 0.42 -0.97
N LYS A 21 10.82 0.86 -1.15
CA LYS A 21 9.69 0.43 -0.33
C LYS A 21 9.24 -0.96 -0.74
N THR A 22 9.07 -1.83 0.24
CA THR A 22 8.50 -3.17 0.03
C THR A 22 6.97 -3.11 0.09
N ALA A 23 6.32 -4.19 -0.34
CA ALA A 23 4.87 -4.33 -0.21
C ALA A 23 4.39 -4.15 1.25
N GLU A 24 5.18 -4.61 2.22
CA GLU A 24 4.88 -4.50 3.65
C GLU A 24 4.95 -3.04 4.15
N ASP A 25 5.98 -2.31 3.73
CA ASP A 25 6.15 -0.89 4.05
C ASP A 25 4.95 -0.08 3.56
N VAL A 26 4.52 -0.30 2.32
CA VAL A 26 3.34 0.36 1.75
C VAL A 26 2.06 0.00 2.52
N LYS A 27 1.90 -1.26 2.92
CA LYS A 27 0.73 -1.71 3.70
C LYS A 27 0.69 -1.03 5.06
N GLN A 28 1.81 -0.92 5.78
CA GLN A 28 1.86 -0.23 7.08
C GLN A 28 1.52 1.26 6.95
N HIS A 29 2.13 1.95 5.99
CA HIS A 29 1.83 3.37 5.73
C HIS A 29 0.35 3.59 5.39
N TYR A 30 -0.25 2.68 4.62
CA TYR A 30 -1.67 2.74 4.31
C TYR A 30 -2.56 2.59 5.56
N GLN A 31 -2.20 1.71 6.51
CA GLN A 31 -2.95 1.58 7.77
C GLN A 31 -2.84 2.83 8.65
N LEU A 32 -1.67 3.48 8.70
CA LEU A 32 -1.49 4.75 9.40
C LEU A 32 -2.34 5.86 8.79
N LEU A 33 -2.33 5.97 7.45
CA LEU A 33 -3.17 6.95 6.74
C LEU A 33 -4.67 6.70 6.99
N LEU A 34 -5.09 5.44 6.99
CA LEU A 34 -6.47 5.07 7.30
C LEU A 34 -6.86 5.45 8.73
N HIS A 35 -5.95 5.28 9.69
CA HIS A 35 -6.17 5.76 11.05
C HIS A 35 -6.31 7.28 11.09
N ASP A 36 -5.45 8.03 10.41
CA ASP A 36 -5.49 9.49 10.38
C ASP A 36 -6.79 10.07 9.75
N ILE A 37 -7.37 9.37 8.77
CA ILE A 37 -8.60 9.82 8.08
C ILE A 37 -9.88 9.42 8.85
N MET A 38 -9.84 8.33 9.62
CA MET A 38 -11.02 7.79 10.31
C MET A 38 -11.16 8.25 11.77
N PHE A 39 -10.16 8.96 12.30
CA PHE A 39 -10.14 9.54 13.65
C PHE A 39 -9.95 11.06 13.56
#